data_AF-A0A815XJG2-F1
#
_entry.id   AF-A0A815XJG2-F1
#
_cell.length_a   1.000
_cell.length_b   1.000
_cell.length_c   1.000
_cell.angle_alpha   90.00
_cell.angle_beta   90.00
_cell.angle_gamma   90.00
#
_symmetry.space_group_name_H-M   'P 1'
#
loop_
_entity.id
_entity.type
_entity.pdbx_description
1 polymer ?
#
loop_
_entity_poly.entity_id
_entity_poly.type
_entity_poly.pdbx_seq_one_letter_code
_entity_poly.pdbx_strand_id
1 'polypeptide(L)' 'DYPLTTVEDYFRNIENRQEFDVCNRDSLRNECLFKLYLPMKTTVKEVIRLIAERIEYSQQQIILQKPST' A
#
# COMPACT_ATOMS: atom_id res chain seq x y z
N ASP A 1 11.39 11.08 9.53
CA ASP A 1 12.28 10.81 8.38
C ASP A 1 13.39 9.86 8.80
N TYR A 2 13.31 8.59 8.41
CA TYR A 2 14.47 7.70 8.44
C TYR A 2 14.78 7.35 6.99
N PRO A 3 15.85 7.89 6.39
CA PRO A 3 16.38 7.32 5.17
C PRO A 3 16.72 5.85 5.47
N LEU A 4 16.65 4.97 4.48
CA LEU A 4 17.23 3.62 4.61
C LEU A 4 18.76 3.83 4.73
N THR A 5 19.26 4.08 5.94
CA THR A 5 20.59 4.63 6.21
C THR A 5 21.71 3.61 6.05
N THR A 6 21.38 2.32 5.97
CA THR A 6 22.34 1.25 5.71
C THR A 6 21.80 0.26 4.68
N VAL A 7 22.70 -0.38 3.94
CA VAL A 7 22.37 -1.47 3.00
C VAL A 7 21.66 -2.62 3.71
N GLU A 8 22.04 -2.89 4.96
CA GLU A 8 21.41 -3.90 5.80
C GLU A 8 19.94 -3.55 6.12
N ASP A 9 19.65 -2.29 6.44
CA ASP A 9 18.28 -1.83 6.66
C ASP A 9 17.43 -1.90 5.38
N TYR A 10 18.04 -1.68 4.20
CA TYR A 10 17.38 -1.87 2.92
C TYR A 10 16.97 -3.34 2.70
N PHE A 11 17.89 -4.30 2.87
CA PHE A 11 17.58 -5.73 2.71
C PHE A 11 16.62 -6.23 3.78
N ARG A 12 16.79 -5.82 5.04
CA ARG A 12 15.84 -6.12 6.12
C ARG A 12 14.45 -5.57 5.80
N ASN A 13 14.35 -4.40 5.18
CA ASN A 13 13.06 -3.85 4.76
C ASN A 13 12.44 -4.70 3.65
N ILE A 14 13.21 -5.15 2.66
CA ILE A 14 12.73 -6.04 1.58
C ILE A 14 12.19 -7.36 2.14
N GLU A 15 12.95 -8.03 3.01
CA GLU A 15 12.57 -9.32 3.58
C GLU A 15 11.30 -9.26 4.43
N ASN A 16 11.00 -8.10 5.02
CA ASN A 16 9.86 -7.88 5.90
C ASN A 16 8.68 -7.15 5.23
N ARG A 17 8.67 -7.05 3.89
CA ARG A 17 7.53 -6.49 3.14
C ARG A 17 6.44 -7.53 2.95
N GLN A 18 5.21 -7.09 3.15
CA GLN A 18 4.01 -7.81 2.74
C GLN A 18 3.52 -7.27 1.40
N GLU A 19 3.04 -8.19 0.56
CA GLU A 19 2.43 -7.87 -0.73
C GLU A 19 0.91 -7.80 -0.57
N PHE A 20 0.31 -6.74 -1.10
CA PHE A 20 -1.14 -6.53 -1.12
C PHE A 20 -1.62 -6.24 -2.54
N ASP A 21 -2.67 -6.93 -2.97
CA ASP A 21 -3.41 -6.58 -4.18
C ASP A 21 -4.36 -5.42 -3.88
N VAL A 22 -4.23 -4.34 -4.64
CA VAL A 22 -5.14 -3.19 -4.57
C VAL A 22 -6.17 -3.33 -5.67
N CYS A 23 -7.43 -3.53 -5.30
CA CYS A 23 -8.54 -3.68 -6.23
C CYS A 23 -9.52 -2.51 -6.10
N ASN A 24 -10.16 -2.14 -7.22
CA ASN A 24 -11.32 -1.24 -7.16
C ASN A 24 -12.58 -2.07 -6.84
N ARG A 25 -13.26 -1.73 -5.74
CA ARG A 25 -14.51 -2.38 -5.35
C ARG A 25 -15.60 -2.27 -6.42
N ASP A 26 -15.68 -1.13 -7.08
CA ASP A 26 -16.76 -0.85 -8.05
C ASP A 26 -16.45 -1.43 -9.44
N SER A 27 -15.29 -2.07 -9.60
CA SER A 27 -14.98 -2.79 -10.83
C SER A 27 -15.82 -4.05 -10.95
N LEU A 28 -16.56 -4.18 -12.04
CA LEU A 28 -17.41 -5.34 -12.36
C LEU A 28 -16.65 -6.68 -12.37
N ARG A 29 -15.35 -6.60 -12.65
CA ARG A 29 -14.40 -7.70 -12.50
C ARG A 29 -13.50 -7.25 -11.37
N ASN A 30 -13.46 -7.99 -10.25
CA ASN A 30 -12.56 -7.72 -9.11
C ASN A 30 -11.09 -7.79 -9.56
N GLU A 31 -10.66 -6.81 -10.33
CA GLU A 31 -9.39 -6.75 -11.00
C GLU A 31 -8.39 -6.07 -10.07
N CYS A 32 -7.26 -6.74 -9.86
CA CYS A 32 -6.13 -6.15 -9.19
C CYS A 32 -5.59 -5.03 -10.09
N LEU A 33 -5.68 -3.79 -9.61
CA LEU A 33 -5.15 -2.63 -10.31
C LEU A 33 -3.62 -2.63 -10.28
N PHE A 34 -3.06 -2.91 -9.10
CA PHE A 34 -1.63 -3.00 -8.87
C PHE A 34 -1.32 -3.65 -7.52
N LYS A 35 -0.06 -4.08 -7.38
CA LYS A 35 0.51 -4.62 -6.14
C LYS A 35 1.17 -3.54 -5.32
N LEU A 36 0.92 -3.55 -4.03
CA LEU A 36 1.51 -2.64 -3.05
C LEU A 36 2.38 -3.43 -2.07
N TYR A 37 3.64 -3.00 -1.94
CA TYR A 37 4.63 -3.63 -1.07
C TYR A 37 4.82 -2.79 0.19
N LEU A 38 4.31 -3.27 1.31
CA LEU A 38 4.27 -2.51 2.55
C LEU A 38 5.11 -3.18 3.64
N PRO A 39 5.91 -2.43 4.40
CA PRO A 39 6.49 -2.92 5.65
C PRO A 39 5.39 -3.35 6.64
N MET A 40 5.67 -4.35 7.48
CA MET A 40 4.76 -4.83 8.55
C MET A 40 4.19 -3.73 9.48
N LYS A 41 4.90 -2.60 9.64
CA LYS A 41 4.51 -1.49 10.53
C LYS A 41 3.86 -0.31 9.81
N THR A 42 3.25 -0.53 8.64
CA THR A 42 2.63 0.55 7.85
C THR A 42 1.26 0.94 8.43
N THR A 43 1.03 2.24 8.60
CA THR A 43 -0.25 2.78 9.06
C THR A 43 -1.24 2.93 7.90
N VAL A 44 -2.55 2.90 8.21
CA VAL A 44 -3.62 3.10 7.20
C VAL A 44 -3.45 4.41 6.42
N LYS A 45 -3.01 5.49 7.09
CA LYS A 45 -2.78 6.78 6.45
C LYS A 45 -1.64 6.72 5.42
N GLU A 46 -0.57 6.01 5.74
CA GLU A 46 0.53 5.79 4.79
C GLU A 46 0.10 4.94 3.61
N VAL A 47 -0.74 3.92 3.83
CA VAL A 47 -1.33 3.13 2.74
C VAL A 47 -2.14 4.00 1.80
N ILE A 48 -3.04 4.83 2.33
CA ILE A 48 -3.85 5.77 1.52
C ILE A 48 -2.96 6.73 0.73
N ARG A 49 -1.92 7.29 1.36
CA ARG A 49 -0.96 8.16 0.67
C ARG A 49 -0.28 7.45 -0.50
N LEU A 50 0.21 6.24 -0.28
CA LEU A 50 0.91 5.46 -1.31
C LEU A 50 -0.02 5.09 -2.48
N ILE A 51 -1.27 4.72 -2.19
CA ILE A 51 -2.27 4.44 -3.22
C ILE A 51 -2.58 5.72 -4.02
N ALA A 52 -2.82 6.85 -3.33
CA ALA A 52 -3.10 8.14 -3.96
C ALA A 52 -2.00 8.57 -4.93
N GLU A 53 -0.74 8.46 -4.48
CA GLU A 53 0.43 8.75 -5.31
C GLU A 53 0.52 7.86 -6.55
N ARG A 54 0.09 6.59 -6.43
CA ARG A 54 0.20 5.62 -7.52
C ARG A 54 -0.87 5.78 -8.61
N ILE A 55 -2.07 6.21 -8.23
CA ILE A 55 -3.22 6.38 -9.15
C ILE A 55 -3.50 7.84 -9.52
N GLU A 56 -2.75 8.80 -8.96
CA GLU A 56 -2.88 10.24 -9.19
C GLU A 56 -4.22 10.83 -8.71
N TYR A 57 -4.75 10.30 -7.60
CA TYR A 57 -5.99 10.79 -6.96
C TYR A 57 -5.68 11.55 -5.68
N SER A 58 -6.64 12.35 -5.20
CA SER A 58 -6.54 12.88 -3.84
C SER A 58 -6.75 11.78 -2.80
N GLN A 59 -5.97 11.83 -1.71
CA GLN A 59 -6.15 10.94 -0.55
C GLN A 59 -7.59 10.96 0.00
N GLN A 60 -8.29 12.09 -0.09
CA GLN A 60 -9.68 12.21 0.39
C GLN A 60 -10.68 11.40 -0.43
N GLN A 61 -10.30 10.99 -1.65
CA GLN A 61 -11.15 10.21 -2.55
C GLN A 61 -10.99 8.70 -2.35
N ILE A 62 -10.04 8.27 -1.50
CA ILE A 62 -9.74 6.86 -1.26
C ILE A 62 -10.38 6.43 0.04
N ILE A 63 -11.27 5.44 -0.04
CA ILE A 63 -11.89 4.80 1.12
C ILE A 63 -11.47 3.33 1.14
N LEU A 64 -10.62 2.98 2.10
CA LEU A 64 -10.26 1.59 2.34
C LEU A 64 -11.40 0.87 3.06
N GLN A 65 -11.71 -0.33 2.60
CA GLN A 65 -12.75 -1.14 3.22
C GLN A 65 -12.12 -2.29 3.99
N LYS A 66 -12.61 -2.48 5.21
CA LYS A 66 -12.32 -3.71 5.94
C LYS A 66 -13.05 -4.86 5.26
N PRO A 67 -12.44 -6.04 5.16
CA PRO A 67 -13.15 -7.23 4.70
C PRO A 67 -14.37 -7.47 5.59
N SER A 68 -15.51 -7.75 4.98
CA SER A 68 -16.71 -8.20 5.69
C SER A 68 -16.42 -9.59 6.26
N THR A 69 -16.66 -9.77 7.56
CA THR A 69 -16.64 -11.08 8.25
C THR A 69 -17.60 -12.07 7.63
#